data_AF-A0A538JAI2-F1
#
_entry.id   AF-A0A538JAI2-F1
#
_cell.length_a   1.000
_cell.length_b   1.000
_cell.length_c   1.000
_cell.angle_alpha   90.00
_cell.angle_beta   90.00
_cell.angle_gamma   90.00
#
_symmetry.space_group_name_H-M   'P 1'
#
loop_
_entity.id
_entity.type
_entity.pdbx_description
1 polymer ?
#
loop_
_entity_poly.entity_id
_entity_poly.type
_entity_poly.pdbx_seq_one_letter_code
_entity_poly.pdbx_strand_id
1 'polypeptide(L)'
;MREPTKEDVDALVGPATPHFAPQLRARVEELVLPLPDGHPVRKYGQEKIELLERLAFASSKAEEGPREPRSRPGWEEIPSTATAHDPLPGRK
;
A
#
# COMPACT_ATOMS: atom_id res chain seq x y z
N MET A 1 26.15 9.83 -6.86
CA MET A 1 24.77 9.32 -7.07
C MET A 1 24.08 10.26 -8.03
N ARG A 2 23.17 9.77 -8.88
CA ARG A 2 22.34 10.64 -9.72
C ARG A 2 21.33 11.40 -8.85
N GLU A 3 20.93 12.58 -9.30
CA GLU A 3 19.86 13.32 -8.63
C GLU A 3 18.55 12.50 -8.68
N PRO A 4 17.86 12.32 -7.54
CA PRO A 4 16.56 11.66 -7.49
C PRO A 4 15.50 12.38 -8.32
N THR A 5 14.64 11.60 -8.97
CA THR A 5 13.50 12.07 -9.75
C THR A 5 12.18 11.79 -9.02
N LYS A 6 11.06 12.32 -9.54
CA LYS A 6 9.73 11.97 -9.00
C LYS A 6 9.41 10.51 -9.26
N GLU A 7 9.84 9.99 -10.39
CA GLU A 7 9.70 8.59 -10.79
C GLU A 7 10.40 7.65 -9.80
N ASP A 8 11.54 8.06 -9.23
CA ASP A 8 12.22 7.29 -8.18
C ASP A 8 11.41 7.23 -6.87
N VAL A 9 10.75 8.33 -6.52
CA VAL A 9 9.82 8.37 -5.39
C VAL A 9 8.61 7.47 -5.68
N ASP A 10 8.03 7.58 -6.87
CA ASP A 10 6.86 6.78 -7.26
C ASP A 10 7.17 5.28 -7.34
N ALA A 11 8.39 4.90 -7.73
CA ALA A 11 8.83 3.51 -7.71
C ALA A 11 8.87 2.92 -6.29
N LEU A 12 9.14 3.75 -5.27
CA LEU A 12 9.08 3.34 -3.87
C LEU A 12 7.64 3.30 -3.34
N VAL A 13 6.81 4.26 -3.74
CA VAL A 13 5.45 4.44 -3.20
C VAL A 13 4.42 3.53 -3.89
N GLY A 14 4.58 3.27 -5.19
CA GLY A 14 3.65 2.47 -6.01
C GLY A 14 3.25 1.11 -5.42
N PRO A 15 4.20 0.30 -4.89
CA PRO A 15 3.86 -1.00 -4.29
C PRO A 15 3.39 -0.92 -2.83
N ALA A 16 3.05 0.26 -2.31
CA ALA A 16 2.73 0.42 -0.90
C ALA A 16 1.43 -0.31 -0.49
N THR A 17 1.55 -1.12 0.55
CA THR A 17 0.42 -1.63 1.34
C THR A 17 0.53 -1.07 2.76
N PRO A 18 -0.57 -1.03 3.55
CA PRO A 18 -0.54 -0.52 4.92
C PRO A 18 0.62 -1.05 5.77
N HIS A 19 0.89 -2.36 5.70
CA HIS A 19 1.95 -2.99 6.49
C HIS A 19 3.36 -2.55 6.10
N PHE A 20 3.62 -2.32 4.81
CA PHE A 20 4.93 -1.90 4.32
C PHE A 20 5.13 -0.38 4.29
N ALA A 21 4.05 0.39 4.45
CA ALA A 21 4.10 1.84 4.38
C ALA A 21 5.15 2.49 5.32
N PRO A 22 5.37 2.03 6.58
CA PRO A 22 6.44 2.57 7.42
C PRO A 22 7.85 2.38 6.83
N GLN A 23 8.11 1.23 6.18
CA GLN A 23 9.42 0.93 5.59
C GLN A 23 9.66 1.76 4.34
N LEU A 24 8.62 1.90 3.50
CA LEU A 24 8.69 2.71 2.29
C LEU A 24 8.86 4.19 2.63
N ARG A 25 8.24 4.66 3.72
CA ARG A 25 8.39 6.03 4.22
C ARG A 25 9.85 6.37 4.52
N ALA A 26 10.54 5.50 5.27
CA ALA A 26 11.95 5.68 5.61
C ALA A 26 12.83 5.71 4.35
N ARG A 27 12.54 4.86 3.35
CA ARG A 27 13.29 4.86 2.09
C ARG A 27 13.09 6.12 1.26
N VAL A 28 11.86 6.68 1.24
CA VAL A 28 11.59 7.96 0.58
C VAL A 28 12.31 9.09 1.32
N GLU A 29 12.33 9.07 2.66
CA GLU A 29 13.04 10.05 3.48
C GLU A 29 14.53 10.06 3.17
N GLU A 30 15.20 8.90 3.17
CA GLU A 30 16.61 8.77 2.80
C GLU A 30 16.89 9.26 1.37
N LEU A 31 15.99 8.98 0.42
CA LEU A 31 16.13 9.39 -0.97
C LEU A 31 16.14 10.92 -1.12
N VAL A 32 15.32 11.63 -0.36
CA VAL A 32 15.14 13.09 -0.51
C VAL A 32 15.92 13.94 0.50
N LEU A 33 16.41 13.36 1.59
CA LEU A 33 17.18 14.04 2.63
C LEU A 33 18.36 14.88 2.10
N PRO A 34 19.15 14.42 1.10
CA PRO A 34 20.28 15.19 0.59
C PRO A 34 19.90 16.43 -0.23
N LEU A 35 18.63 16.59 -0.62
CA LEU A 35 18.18 17.66 -1.51
C LEU A 35 17.99 18.97 -0.73
N PRO A 36 18.28 20.15 -1.32
CA PRO A 36 18.07 21.43 -0.66
C PRO A 36 16.62 21.66 -0.20
N ASP A 37 16.46 22.47 0.84
CA ASP A 37 15.15 22.98 1.23
C ASP A 37 14.53 23.73 0.05
N GLY A 38 13.32 23.36 -0.35
CA GLY A 38 12.63 23.95 -1.50
C GLY A 38 12.71 23.14 -2.80
N HIS A 39 13.58 22.12 -2.88
CA HIS A 39 13.71 21.28 -4.06
C HIS A 39 12.38 20.59 -4.41
N PRO A 40 11.93 20.60 -5.69
CA PRO A 40 10.61 20.08 -6.06
C PRO A 40 10.44 18.59 -5.75
N VAL A 41 11.50 17.78 -5.91
CA VAL A 41 11.46 16.35 -5.57
C VAL A 41 11.40 16.13 -4.05
N ARG A 42 12.03 17.01 -3.25
CA ARG A 42 11.98 16.90 -1.79
C ARG A 42 10.58 17.21 -1.26
N LYS A 43 9.94 18.26 -1.78
CA LYS A 43 8.53 18.57 -1.47
C LYS A 43 7.62 17.40 -1.85
N TYR A 44 7.79 16.86 -3.06
CA TYR A 44 7.02 15.70 -3.50
C TYR A 44 7.23 14.47 -2.60
N GLY A 45 8.47 14.18 -2.20
CA GLY A 45 8.78 13.11 -1.25
C GLY A 45 8.10 13.30 0.10
N GLN A 46 8.07 14.53 0.62
CA GLN A 46 7.37 14.87 1.88
C GLN A 46 5.86 14.61 1.77
N GLU A 47 5.22 15.01 0.66
CA GLU A 47 3.79 14.72 0.41
C GLU A 47 3.52 13.20 0.39
N LYS A 48 4.44 12.41 -0.18
CA LYS A 48 4.31 10.95 -0.19
C LYS A 48 4.60 10.31 1.16
N ILE A 49 5.49 10.87 1.96
CA ILE A 49 5.72 10.45 3.35
C ILE A 49 4.43 10.58 4.17
N GLU A 50 3.75 11.72 4.09
CA GLU A 50 2.46 11.92 4.77
C GLU A 50 1.37 10.96 4.27
N LEU A 51 1.35 10.65 2.98
CA LEU A 51 0.47 9.63 2.42
C LEU A 51 0.76 8.24 3.03
N LEU A 52 2.03 7.85 3.11
CA LEU A 52 2.44 6.56 3.66
C LEU A 52 2.15 6.46 5.16
N GLU A 53 2.29 7.55 5.92
CA GLU A 53 1.91 7.59 7.33
C GLU A 53 0.41 7.35 7.53
N ARG A 54 -0.43 8.01 6.72
CA ARG A 54 -1.88 7.76 6.73
C ARG A 54 -2.20 6.34 6.32
N LEU A 55 -1.51 5.81 5.30
CA LEU A 55 -1.72 4.44 4.84
C LEU A 55 -1.34 3.40 5.90
N ALA A 56 -0.27 3.65 6.66
CA ALA A 56 0.15 2.80 7.77
C ALA A 56 -0.91 2.76 8.88
N PHE A 57 -1.56 3.90 9.14
CA PHE A 57 -2.64 3.99 10.13
C PHE A 57 -3.96 3.40 9.61
N ALA A 58 -4.28 3.61 8.33
CA ALA A 58 -5.54 3.24 7.70
C ALA A 58 -5.65 1.75 7.33
N SER A 59 -4.97 0.85 8.05
CA SER A 59 -5.13 -0.59 7.82
C SER A 59 -6.58 -0.99 8.07
N SER A 60 -7.37 -1.17 7.00
CA SER A 60 -8.57 -1.99 7.02
C SER A 60 -8.15 -3.41 6.66
N LYS A 61 -7.98 -4.27 7.66
CA LYS A 61 -7.82 -5.69 7.34
C LYS A 61 -9.13 -6.20 6.74
N ALA A 62 -9.08 -7.22 5.87
CA ALA A 62 -10.29 -7.83 5.32
C ALA A 62 -11.25 -8.34 6.42
N GLU A 63 -10.70 -8.65 7.60
CA GLU A 63 -11.41 -9.04 8.84
C GLU A 63 -12.14 -7.89 9.55
N GLU A 64 -11.85 -6.63 9.23
CA GLU A 64 -12.47 -5.43 9.81
C GLU A 64 -13.61 -4.87 8.94
N GLY A 65 -13.73 -5.34 7.69
CA GLY A 65 -14.84 -5.00 6.79
C GLY A 65 -16.04 -5.93 6.96
N PRO A 66 -17.26 -5.49 6.59
CA PRO A 66 -18.41 -6.40 6.56
C PRO A 66 -18.15 -7.54 5.57
N ARG A 67 -18.66 -8.73 5.90
CA ARG A 67 -18.60 -9.89 5.00
C ARG A 67 -19.18 -9.51 3.64
N GLU A 68 -18.38 -9.68 2.60
CA GLU A 68 -18.85 -9.52 1.22
C GLU A 68 -19.96 -10.54 0.90
N PRO A 69 -21.17 -10.10 0.51
CA PRO A 69 -22.29 -11.01 0.31
C PRO A 69 -22.11 -11.80 -0.98
N ARG A 70 -22.49 -13.09 -0.93
CA ARG A 70 -22.42 -14.00 -2.08
C ARG A 70 -23.36 -13.61 -3.23
N SER A 71 -24.28 -12.66 -3.00
CA SER A 71 -25.20 -12.13 -3.99
C SER A 71 -24.60 -11.01 -4.86
N ARG A 72 -23.30 -10.68 -4.70
CA ARG A 72 -22.65 -9.73 -5.61
C ARG A 72 -22.53 -10.34 -7.00
N PRO A 73 -22.98 -9.65 -8.06
CA PRO A 73 -22.92 -10.17 -9.42
C PRO A 73 -21.50 -10.64 -9.80
N GLY A 74 -21.39 -11.85 -10.34
CA GLY A 74 -20.13 -12.43 -10.80
C GLY A 74 -19.49 -13.40 -9.80
N TRP A 75 -20.01 -13.50 -8.56
CA TRP A 75 -19.56 -14.51 -7.59
C TRP A 75 -19.96 -15.94 -7.98
N GLU A 76 -20.97 -16.09 -8.83
CA GLU A 76 -21.49 -17.37 -9.32
C GLU A 76 -20.54 -18.08 -10.30
N GLU A 77 -19.66 -17.33 -10.96
CA GLU A 77 -18.78 -17.84 -12.03
C GLU A 77 -17.35 -18.15 -11.53
N ILE A 78 -17.00 -17.74 -10.31
CA ILE A 78 -15.64 -17.88 -9.78
C ILE A 78 -15.42 -19.32 -9.27
N PRO A 79 -14.41 -20.06 -9.79
CA PRO A 79 -14.20 -21.48 -9.48
C PRO A 79 -13.76 -21.78 -8.04
N SER A 80 -13.42 -20.77 -7.23
CA SER A 80 -13.11 -20.90 -5.81
C SER A 80 -13.78 -19.78 -5.02
N THR A 81 -14.72 -20.13 -4.14
CA THR A 81 -15.49 -19.19 -3.31
C THR A 81 -15.25 -19.39 -1.82
N ALA A 82 -14.23 -20.18 -1.46
CA ALA A 82 -13.82 -20.40 -0.08
C ALA A 82 -13.21 -19.10 0.45
N THR A 83 -13.94 -18.37 1.28
CA THR A 83 -13.40 -17.18 1.93
C THR A 83 -12.56 -17.62 3.13
N ALA A 84 -11.66 -16.75 3.62
CA ALA A 84 -10.98 -16.98 4.90
C ALA A 84 -11.97 -17.24 6.06
N HIS A 85 -13.21 -16.75 5.90
CA HIS A 85 -14.29 -16.87 6.87
C HIS A 85 -15.04 -18.21 6.82
N ASP A 86 -15.00 -18.91 5.68
CA ASP A 86 -15.64 -20.20 5.45
C ASP A 86 -14.71 -21.08 4.58
N PRO A 87 -13.56 -21.51 5.16
CA PRO A 87 -12.58 -22.28 4.42
C PRO A 87 -13.11 -23.67 4.10
N LEU A 88 -12.82 -24.17 2.90
CA LEU A 88 -13.15 -25.55 2.56
C LEU A 88 -12.44 -26.52 3.50
N PRO A 89 -13.09 -27.63 3.89
CA PRO A 89 -12.44 -28.65 4.69
C PRO A 89 -11.18 -29.15 3.96
N GLY A 90 -10.07 -29.25 4.70
CA GLY A 90 -8.81 -29.76 4.16
C GLY A 90 -9.01 -31.13 3.54
N ARG A 91 -8.47 -31.34 2.33
CA ARG A 91 -8.41 -32.68 1.75
C ARG A 91 -7.45 -33.52 2.61
N LYS A 92 -7.96 -34.63 3.15
CA LYS A 92 -7.16 -35.63 3.85
C LYS A 92 -6.24 -36.37 2.87
#